data_AF-A0A2G2F339-F1
#
_entry.id   AF-A0A2G2F339-F1
#
_cell.length_a   1.000
_cell.length_b   1.000
_cell.length_c   1.000
_cell.angle_alpha   90.00
_cell.angle_beta   90.00
_cell.angle_gamma   90.00
#
_symmetry.space_group_name_H-M   'P 1'
#
loop_
_entity.id
_entity.type
_entity.pdbx_description
1 polymer ?
#
loop_
_entity_poly.entity_id
_entity_poly.type
_entity_poly.pdbx_seq_one_letter_code
_entity_poly.pdbx_strand_id
1 'polypeptide(L)'
;MKTLIFTIVLFSLSVGLSYGQQQRTSDETTSLIFQLEQKHKELFLLPKSEDFIRDVIVVEVHENREIICPNYPKRGQEHPEGNRGLFKDWITNHPDEYEAYINYLKEIMIKYRN
;
A
#
# COMPACT_ATOMS: atom_id res chain seq x y z
N MET A 1 58.30 19.27 27.56
CA MET A 1 58.17 19.12 26.08
C MET A 1 57.03 18.16 25.82
N LYS A 2 56.11 18.54 24.93
CA LYS A 2 54.87 17.83 24.60
C LYS A 2 55.20 16.76 23.54
N THR A 3 54.78 15.52 23.76
CA THR A 3 54.64 14.54 22.68
C THR A 3 53.28 13.88 22.82
N LEU A 4 52.31 14.41 22.07
CA LEU A 4 51.06 13.74 21.76
C LEU A 4 51.38 12.48 20.95
N ILE A 5 50.86 11.32 21.36
CA ILE A 5 50.73 10.17 20.47
C ILE A 5 49.24 9.88 20.32
N PHE A 6 48.74 10.31 19.18
CA PHE A 6 47.42 10.06 18.61
C PHE A 6 47.48 8.67 17.98
N THR A 7 46.65 7.71 18.41
CA THR A 7 46.50 6.45 17.64
C THR A 7 45.07 5.91 17.71
N ILE A 8 44.31 6.35 16.69
CA ILE A 8 43.43 5.58 15.80
C ILE A 8 42.34 4.73 16.48
N VAL A 9 41.13 5.30 16.45
CA VAL A 9 39.84 4.63 16.55
C VAL A 9 39.73 3.58 15.44
N LEU A 10 39.66 2.30 15.79
CA LEU A 10 39.25 1.22 14.89
C LEU A 10 37.73 1.28 14.73
N PHE A 11 37.29 1.94 13.65
CA PHE A 11 35.92 1.88 13.16
C PHE A 11 35.77 0.59 12.35
N SER A 12 35.27 -0.46 12.97
CA SER A 12 34.99 -1.73 12.30
C SER A 12 33.88 -1.55 11.29
N LEU A 13 34.20 -1.80 10.02
CA LEU A 13 33.29 -1.90 8.88
C LEU A 13 32.09 -2.80 9.21
N SER A 14 30.92 -2.20 9.37
CA SER A 14 29.63 -2.87 9.15
C SER A 14 29.03 -2.35 7.85
N VAL A 15 29.68 -2.68 6.73
CA VAL A 15 29.14 -2.44 5.38
C VAL A 15 29.02 -3.80 4.71
N GLY A 16 27.78 -4.21 4.49
CA GLY A 16 27.46 -5.35 3.65
C GLY A 16 26.53 -6.33 4.34
N LEU A 17 25.22 -6.04 4.31
CA LEU A 17 24.13 -7.02 4.26
C LEU A 17 22.79 -6.26 4.19
N SER A 18 22.48 -5.63 3.07
CA SER A 18 21.10 -5.13 2.81
C SER A 18 20.65 -5.17 1.34
N TYR A 19 21.52 -5.49 0.38
CA TYR A 19 21.15 -5.49 -1.04
C TYR A 19 20.28 -6.68 -1.49
N GLY A 20 20.05 -7.69 -0.63
CA GLY A 20 19.28 -8.89 -0.99
C GLY A 20 17.79 -8.85 -0.62
N GLN A 21 17.34 -7.89 0.18
CA GLN A 21 15.97 -7.86 0.72
C GLN A 21 15.04 -6.95 -0.09
N GLN A 22 15.59 -5.98 -0.82
CA GLN A 22 14.84 -4.94 -1.52
C GLN A 22 14.23 -5.41 -2.86
N GLN A 23 14.72 -6.50 -3.43
CA GLN A 23 14.24 -7.00 -4.73
C GLN A 23 13.06 -7.97 -4.59
N ARG A 24 13.00 -8.77 -3.52
CA ARG A 24 11.84 -9.64 -3.25
C ARG A 24 10.58 -8.85 -2.83
N THR A 25 10.75 -7.78 -2.04
CA THR A 25 9.63 -6.94 -1.61
C THR A 25 9.00 -6.18 -2.78
N SER A 26 9.77 -5.82 -3.81
CA SER A 26 9.27 -5.11 -5.00
C SER A 26 8.32 -5.96 -5.85
N ASP A 27 8.63 -7.25 -6.03
CA ASP A 27 7.81 -8.18 -6.81
C ASP A 27 6.51 -8.52 -6.08
N GLU A 28 6.59 -8.72 -4.76
CA GLU A 28 5.42 -8.96 -3.90
C GLU A 28 4.49 -7.74 -3.88
N THR A 29 5.02 -6.54 -3.66
CA THR A 29 4.21 -5.31 -3.62
C THR A 29 3.52 -5.06 -4.96
N THR A 30 4.17 -5.36 -6.08
CA THR A 30 3.54 -5.28 -7.40
C THR A 30 2.33 -6.22 -7.54
N SER A 31 2.43 -7.45 -7.03
CA SER A 31 1.32 -8.40 -7.00
C SER A 31 0.15 -7.90 -6.13
N LEU A 32 0.46 -7.27 -4.99
CA LEU A 32 -0.54 -6.69 -4.09
C LEU A 32 -1.27 -5.49 -4.71
N ILE A 33 -0.55 -4.60 -5.41
CA ILE A 33 -1.16 -3.51 -6.18
C ILE A 33 -2.10 -4.08 -7.25
N PHE A 34 -1.67 -5.11 -7.97
CA PHE A 34 -2.51 -5.75 -8.97
C PHE A 34 -3.78 -6.36 -8.34
N GLN A 35 -3.68 -7.02 -7.18
CA GLN A 35 -4.86 -7.53 -6.47
C GLN A 35 -5.83 -6.41 -6.08
N LEU A 36 -5.33 -5.28 -5.57
CA LEU A 36 -6.15 -4.12 -5.24
C LEU A 36 -6.93 -3.63 -6.47
N GLU A 37 -6.24 -3.46 -7.61
CA GLU A 37 -6.86 -3.03 -8.87
C GLU A 37 -7.94 -4.03 -9.34
N GLN A 38 -7.71 -5.33 -9.20
CA GLN A 38 -8.72 -6.34 -9.55
C GLN A 38 -9.93 -6.23 -8.62
N LYS A 39 -9.75 -6.03 -7.31
CA LYS A 39 -10.87 -5.86 -6.38
C LYS A 39 -11.71 -4.62 -6.69
N HIS A 40 -11.07 -3.50 -7.07
CA HIS A 40 -11.82 -2.33 -7.54
C HIS A 40 -12.61 -2.63 -8.81
N LYS A 41 -12.04 -3.37 -9.78
CA LYS A 41 -12.77 -3.76 -10.99
C LYS A 41 -13.95 -4.69 -10.68
N GLU A 42 -13.78 -5.64 -9.77
CA GLU A 42 -14.83 -6.59 -9.36
C GLU A 42 -16.07 -5.87 -8.79
N LEU A 43 -15.92 -4.72 -8.12
CA LEU A 43 -17.07 -3.91 -7.66
C LEU A 43 -17.97 -3.48 -8.82
N PHE A 44 -17.39 -3.12 -9.97
CA PHE A 44 -18.13 -2.71 -11.16
C PHE A 44 -18.71 -3.89 -11.96
N LEU A 45 -18.40 -5.12 -11.56
CA LEU A 45 -18.97 -6.36 -12.12
C LEU A 45 -20.09 -6.94 -11.26
N LEU A 46 -20.48 -6.26 -10.18
CA LEU A 46 -21.61 -6.68 -9.37
C LEU A 46 -22.91 -6.65 -10.20
N PRO A 47 -23.87 -7.56 -9.93
CA PRO A 47 -25.12 -7.65 -10.68
C PRO A 47 -26.12 -6.55 -10.25
N LYS A 48 -25.68 -5.29 -10.30
CA LYS A 48 -26.44 -4.09 -9.97
C LYS A 48 -26.26 -3.09 -11.11
N SER A 49 -27.20 -2.17 -11.27
CA SER A 49 -27.09 -1.08 -12.26
C SER A 49 -25.88 -0.19 -11.95
N GLU A 50 -25.27 0.40 -12.98
CA GLU A 50 -24.14 1.33 -12.83
C GLU A 50 -24.45 2.48 -11.85
N ASP A 51 -25.64 3.06 -11.91
CA ASP A 51 -26.07 4.12 -10.98
C ASP A 51 -26.09 3.64 -9.53
N PHE A 52 -26.55 2.41 -9.27
CA PHE A 52 -26.54 1.83 -7.92
C PHE A 52 -25.10 1.58 -7.43
N ILE A 53 -24.21 1.11 -8.31
CA ILE A 53 -22.80 0.91 -7.96
C ILE A 53 -22.16 2.26 -7.61
N ARG A 54 -22.37 3.29 -8.43
CA ARG A 54 -21.80 4.63 -8.23
C ARG A 54 -22.36 5.34 -7.00
N ASP A 55 -23.68 5.38 -6.87
CA ASP A 55 -24.37 6.26 -5.92
C ASP A 55 -24.60 5.60 -4.54
N VAL A 56 -24.45 4.27 -4.46
CA VAL A 56 -24.59 3.53 -3.19
C VAL A 56 -23.29 2.83 -2.81
N ILE A 57 -22.79 1.93 -3.66
CA ILE A 57 -21.69 1.05 -3.28
C ILE A 57 -20.36 1.82 -3.18
N VAL A 58 -20.02 2.62 -4.20
CA VAL A 58 -18.78 3.42 -4.19
C VAL A 58 -18.82 4.46 -3.07
N VAL A 59 -19.96 5.08 -2.81
CA VAL A 59 -20.13 6.01 -1.69
C VAL A 59 -19.85 5.30 -0.35
N GLU A 60 -20.50 4.16 -0.08
CA GLU A 60 -20.27 3.38 1.14
C GLU A 60 -18.79 2.99 1.29
N VAL A 61 -18.16 2.52 0.20
CA VAL A 61 -16.75 2.15 0.21
C VAL A 61 -15.87 3.35 0.57
N HIS A 62 -16.14 4.53 0.02
CA HIS A 62 -15.36 5.73 0.29
C HIS A 62 -15.54 6.24 1.72
N GLU A 63 -16.78 6.23 2.25
CA GLU A 63 -17.08 6.68 3.62
C GLU A 63 -16.38 5.81 4.67
N ASN A 64 -16.41 4.48 4.50
CA ASN A 64 -15.78 3.56 5.46
C ASN A 64 -14.26 3.46 5.30
N ARG A 65 -13.72 3.83 4.12
CA ARG A 65 -12.29 3.77 3.85
C ARG A 65 -11.48 4.59 4.85
N GLU A 66 -11.95 5.78 5.22
CA GLU A 66 -11.23 6.66 6.14
C GLU A 66 -11.05 6.06 7.54
N ILE A 67 -11.93 5.13 7.93
CA ILE A 67 -11.88 4.44 9.23
C ILE A 67 -10.96 3.21 9.14
N ILE A 68 -11.03 2.48 8.03
CA ILE A 68 -10.37 1.16 7.86
C ILE A 68 -8.92 1.31 7.39
N CYS A 69 -8.65 2.28 6.51
CA CYS A 69 -7.31 2.56 5.99
C CYS A 69 -7.07 4.09 5.92
N PRO A 70 -6.82 4.73 7.07
CA PRO A 70 -6.68 6.18 7.16
C PRO A 70 -5.48 6.74 6.36
N ASN A 71 -4.47 5.91 6.05
CA ASN A 71 -3.31 6.32 5.27
C ASN A 71 -3.46 6.01 3.76
N TYR A 72 -4.66 5.65 3.30
CA TYR A 72 -4.92 5.36 1.90
C TYR A 72 -4.54 6.52 0.97
N PRO A 73 -3.90 6.26 -0.20
CA PRO A 73 -3.49 7.29 -1.15
C PRO A 73 -4.62 8.26 -1.55
N LYS A 74 -4.34 9.56 -1.44
CA LYS A 74 -5.32 10.60 -1.77
C LYS A 74 -5.25 11.00 -3.24
N ARG A 75 -6.40 11.31 -3.83
CA ARG A 75 -6.47 11.82 -5.21
C ARG A 75 -5.69 13.14 -5.30
N GLY A 76 -4.83 13.24 -6.31
CA GLY A 76 -4.03 14.45 -6.55
C GLY A 76 -2.75 14.54 -5.71
N GLN A 77 -2.44 13.52 -4.91
CA GLN A 77 -1.13 13.41 -4.27
C GLN A 77 -0.06 13.16 -5.35
N GLU A 78 1.04 13.90 -5.30
CA GLU A 78 2.15 13.74 -6.24
C GLU A 78 3.10 12.63 -5.77
N HIS A 79 3.58 11.83 -6.73
CA HIS A 79 4.61 10.83 -6.49
C HIS A 79 5.44 10.63 -7.77
N PRO A 80 6.77 10.42 -7.68
CA PRO A 80 7.63 10.26 -8.86
C PRO A 80 7.20 9.13 -9.81
N GLU A 81 6.67 8.03 -9.27
CA GLU A 81 6.13 6.89 -10.02
C GLU A 81 4.61 6.98 -10.27
N GLY A 82 4.00 8.15 -10.06
CA GLY A 82 2.55 8.37 -10.15
C GLY A 82 1.75 7.57 -9.11
N ASN A 83 0.46 7.32 -9.39
CA ASN A 83 -0.45 6.62 -8.47
C ASN A 83 0.09 5.25 -8.02
N ARG A 84 0.77 4.53 -8.91
CA ARG A 84 1.32 3.22 -8.59
C ARG A 84 2.35 3.30 -7.46
N GLY A 85 3.17 4.34 -7.45
CA GLY A 85 4.12 4.54 -6.36
C GLY A 85 3.46 4.93 -5.04
N LEU A 86 2.38 5.71 -5.07
CA LEU A 86 1.59 5.99 -3.86
C LEU A 86 1.03 4.71 -3.24
N PHE A 87 0.48 3.80 -4.06
CA PHE A 87 -0.01 2.52 -3.57
C PHE A 87 1.12 1.60 -3.10
N LYS A 88 2.27 1.62 -3.77
CA LYS A 88 3.46 0.89 -3.35
C LYS A 88 3.92 1.33 -1.98
N ASP A 89 4.05 2.64 -1.75
CA ASP A 89 4.47 3.21 -0.47
C ASP A 89 3.44 2.91 0.62
N TRP A 90 2.15 3.07 0.34
CA TRP A 90 1.10 2.77 1.31
C TRP A 90 1.10 1.28 1.72
N ILE A 91 1.15 0.35 0.75
CA ILE A 91 1.17 -1.10 1.04
C ILE A 91 2.44 -1.48 1.82
N THR A 92 3.58 -0.88 1.48
CA THR A 92 4.86 -1.16 2.16
C THR A 92 4.86 -0.65 3.60
N ASN A 93 4.30 0.53 3.86
CA ASN A 93 4.34 1.18 5.18
C ASN A 93 3.14 0.83 6.08
N HIS A 94 2.01 0.42 5.50
CA HIS A 94 0.75 0.13 6.17
C HIS A 94 0.12 -1.19 5.65
N PRO A 95 0.82 -2.33 5.76
CA PRO A 95 0.34 -3.61 5.20
C PRO A 95 -0.95 -4.11 5.87
N ASP A 96 -1.15 -3.79 7.14
CA ASP A 96 -2.36 -4.08 7.91
C ASP A 96 -3.59 -3.34 7.38
N GLU A 97 -3.43 -2.05 7.01
CA GLU A 97 -4.47 -1.29 6.35
C GLU A 97 -4.84 -1.87 4.98
N TYR A 98 -3.84 -2.34 4.22
CA TYR A 98 -4.09 -3.03 2.96
C TYR A 98 -4.92 -4.29 3.16
N GLU A 99 -4.53 -5.16 4.10
CA GLU A 99 -5.27 -6.38 4.40
C GLU A 99 -6.71 -6.09 4.85
N ALA A 100 -6.88 -5.13 5.76
CA ALA A 100 -8.19 -4.70 6.24
C ALA A 100 -9.06 -4.17 5.09
N TYR A 101 -8.50 -3.34 4.21
CA TYR A 101 -9.23 -2.79 3.08
C TYR A 101 -9.62 -3.85 2.05
N ILE A 102 -8.73 -4.79 1.72
CA ILE A 102 -9.04 -5.89 0.81
C ILE A 102 -10.15 -6.79 1.37
N ASN A 103 -10.13 -7.08 2.67
CA ASN A 103 -11.18 -7.88 3.30
C ASN A 103 -12.52 -7.13 3.31
N TYR A 104 -12.51 -5.84 3.62
CA TYR A 104 -13.71 -5.00 3.52
C TYR A 104 -14.30 -4.98 2.10
N LEU A 105 -13.48 -4.83 1.05
CA LEU A 105 -13.95 -4.92 -0.34
C LEU A 105 -14.61 -6.28 -0.63
N LYS A 106 -14.07 -7.39 -0.09
CA LYS A 106 -14.69 -8.72 -0.22
C LYS A 106 -16.06 -8.78 0.45
N GLU A 107 -16.19 -8.24 1.65
CA GLU A 107 -17.46 -8.19 2.37
C GLU A 107 -18.51 -7.36 1.61
N ILE A 108 -18.12 -6.20 1.07
CA ILE A 108 -18.98 -5.38 0.21
C ILE A 108 -19.44 -6.17 -1.02
N MET A 109 -18.53 -6.88 -1.69
CA MET A 109 -18.89 -7.71 -2.83
C MET A 109 -19.86 -8.84 -2.45
N ILE A 110 -19.67 -9.48 -1.29
CA ILE A 110 -20.60 -10.51 -0.80
C ILE A 110 -21.97 -9.91 -0.48
N LYS A 111 -22.00 -8.78 0.24
CA LYS A 111 -23.22 -8.05 0.63
C LYS A 111 -24.09 -7.70 -0.57
N TYR A 112 -23.47 -7.22 -1.65
CA TYR A 112 -24.18 -6.73 -2.83
C TYR A 112 -24.25 -7.72 -4.01
N ARG A 113 -23.64 -8.91 -3.90
CA ARG A 113 -23.81 -9.98 -4.91
C ARG A 113 -25.11 -10.74 -4.70
N ASN A 114 -25.56 -10.86 -3.46
CA ASN A 114 -26.85 -11.46 -3.10
C ASN A 114 -28.02 -10.46 -3.30
#